data_AF-A0A6V7L1W1-F1
#
_entry.id   AF-A0A6V7L1W1-F1
#
_cell.length_a   1.000
_cell.length_b   1.000
_cell.length_c   1.000
_cell.angle_alpha   90.00
_cell.angle_beta   90.00
_cell.angle_gamma   90.00
#
_symmetry.space_group_name_H-M   'P 1'
#
loop_
_entity.id
_entity.type
_entity.pdbx_description
1 polymer ?
#
loop_
_entity_poly.entity_id
_entity_poly.type
_entity_poly.pdbx_seq_one_letter_code
_entity_poly.pdbx_strand_id
1 'polypeptide(L)'
;STKIFTREEAEAIKSFLDTKDLAVSLKKLFNNSLWTNDTELCSLLKAPLLRSCAWYLYREKRRNYALNNVANFHLRNGAIMWRINWLADPTPRGADNSCGIMVNYRYYLEQTEDNSRNYIENNIIRASESVIGLANDAETLKMCN
;
A
#
# COMPACT_ATOMS: atom_id res chain seq x y z
N SER A 1 -19.33 4.72 -0.95
CA SER A 1 -18.35 3.78 -1.55
C SER A 1 -16.98 4.41 -1.43
N THR A 2 -15.99 3.72 -0.84
CA THR A 2 -14.63 4.26 -0.65
C THR A 2 -13.93 4.35 -2.02
N LYS A 3 -13.61 5.57 -2.48
CA LYS A 3 -12.88 5.77 -3.76
C LYS A 3 -11.44 5.28 -3.61
N ILE A 4 -11.03 4.34 -4.48
CA ILE A 4 -9.65 3.80 -4.58
C ILE A 4 -8.88 4.48 -5.71
N PHE A 5 -9.59 4.83 -6.78
CA PHE A 5 -9.07 5.44 -8.00
C PHE A 5 -9.59 6.87 -8.14
N THR A 6 -8.80 7.76 -8.74
CA THR A 6 -9.35 8.99 -9.31
C THR A 6 -10.26 8.65 -10.50
N ARG A 7 -11.01 9.65 -10.99
CA ARG A 7 -11.85 9.45 -12.17
C ARG A 7 -11.00 9.10 -13.39
N GLU A 8 -9.91 9.83 -13.58
CA GLU A 8 -8.98 9.70 -14.70
C GLU A 8 -8.28 8.34 -14.67
N GLU A 9 -7.82 7.91 -13.49
CA GLU A 9 -7.23 6.57 -13.31
C GLU A 9 -8.25 5.47 -13.64
N ALA A 10 -9.48 5.60 -13.13
CA ALA A 10 -10.53 4.62 -13.38
C ALA A 10 -10.91 4.55 -14.88
N GLU A 11 -11.01 5.70 -15.56
CA GLU A 11 -11.31 5.78 -17.00
C GLU A 11 -10.16 5.20 -17.83
N ALA A 12 -8.91 5.52 -17.52
CA ALA A 12 -7.74 5.00 -18.21
C ALA A 12 -7.62 3.46 -18.08
N ILE A 13 -7.77 2.92 -16.87
CA ILE A 13 -7.71 1.46 -16.66
C ILE A 13 -8.89 0.76 -17.33
N LYS A 14 -10.10 1.34 -17.29
CA LYS A 14 -11.27 0.79 -18.00
C LYS A 14 -11.05 0.75 -19.51
N SER A 15 -10.49 1.82 -20.08
CA SER A 15 -10.17 1.89 -21.50
C SER A 15 -9.12 0.85 -21.88
N PHE A 16 -8.06 0.70 -21.07
CA PHE A 16 -7.00 -0.27 -21.32
C PHE A 16 -7.50 -1.72 -21.25
N LEU A 17 -8.34 -2.04 -20.26
CA LEU A 17 -8.90 -3.38 -20.07
C LEU A 17 -10.15 -3.66 -20.92
N ASP A 18 -10.58 -2.71 -21.76
CA ASP A 18 -11.84 -2.73 -22.52
C ASP A 18 -13.03 -3.21 -21.68
N THR A 19 -13.27 -2.53 -20.55
CA THR A 19 -14.27 -2.98 -19.57
C THR A 19 -15.16 -1.87 -19.04
N LYS A 20 -16.43 -2.21 -18.82
CA LYS A 20 -17.41 -1.34 -18.15
C LYS A 20 -17.37 -1.49 -16.62
N ASP A 21 -17.02 -2.68 -16.13
CA ASP A 21 -16.94 -3.02 -14.71
C ASP A 21 -15.48 -3.19 -14.28
N LEU A 22 -14.92 -2.13 -13.72
CA LEU A 22 -13.53 -2.09 -13.29
C LEU A 22 -13.27 -3.06 -12.12
N ALA A 23 -14.20 -3.19 -11.17
CA ALA A 23 -14.00 -4.00 -9.97
C ALA A 23 -13.92 -5.50 -10.31
N VAL A 24 -14.84 -5.98 -11.16
CA VAL A 24 -14.84 -7.37 -11.63
C VAL A 24 -13.59 -7.67 -12.45
N SER A 25 -13.17 -6.72 -13.29
CA SER A 25 -12.00 -6.89 -14.17
C SER A 25 -10.71 -6.93 -13.38
N LEU A 26 -10.52 -6.03 -12.42
CA LEU A 26 -9.37 -6.03 -11.52
C LEU A 26 -9.33 -7.29 -10.65
N LYS A 27 -10.48 -7.77 -10.16
CA LYS A 27 -10.53 -9.05 -9.41
C LYS A 27 -10.04 -10.22 -10.27
N LYS A 28 -10.45 -10.28 -11.54
CA LYS A 28 -9.97 -11.32 -12.47
C LYS A 28 -8.48 -11.14 -12.79
N LEU A 29 -8.04 -9.90 -12.97
CA LEU A 29 -6.64 -9.55 -13.26
C LEU A 29 -5.72 -10.02 -12.13
N PHE A 30 -6.06 -9.71 -10.89
CA PHE A 30 -5.24 -10.04 -9.72
C PHE A 30 -5.29 -11.52 -9.30
N ASN A 31 -6.18 -12.34 -9.88
CA ASN A 31 -6.20 -13.79 -9.64
C ASN A 31 -5.04 -14.54 -10.33
N ASN A 32 -4.20 -13.85 -11.09
CA ASN A 32 -2.97 -14.41 -11.65
C ASN A 32 -1.88 -13.33 -11.71
N SER A 33 -0.62 -13.71 -11.91
CA SER A 33 0.49 -12.76 -11.93
C SER A 33 0.85 -12.25 -13.33
N LEU A 34 0.16 -12.65 -14.40
CA LEU A 34 0.58 -12.33 -15.77
C LEU A 34 0.59 -10.83 -16.06
N TRP A 35 -0.27 -10.07 -15.38
CA TRP A 35 -0.35 -8.61 -15.51
C TRP A 35 0.96 -7.90 -15.11
N THR A 36 1.82 -8.52 -14.29
CA THR A 36 3.10 -7.92 -13.89
C THR A 36 4.11 -7.82 -15.03
N ASN A 37 3.87 -8.54 -16.14
CA ASN A 37 4.70 -8.48 -17.35
C ASN A 37 4.23 -7.38 -18.34
N ASP A 38 3.05 -6.82 -18.14
CA ASP A 38 2.51 -5.75 -18.99
C ASP A 38 2.95 -4.39 -18.42
N THR A 39 3.92 -3.76 -19.09
CA THR A 39 4.51 -2.51 -18.63
C THR A 39 3.52 -1.34 -18.63
N GLU A 40 2.58 -1.33 -19.57
CA GLU A 40 1.59 -0.25 -19.69
C GLU A 40 0.55 -0.37 -18.57
N LEU A 41 0.03 -1.58 -18.37
CA LEU A 41 -0.89 -1.86 -17.27
C LEU A 41 -0.24 -1.63 -15.90
N CYS A 42 1.02 -2.04 -15.74
CA CYS A 42 1.78 -1.77 -14.52
C CYS A 42 1.94 -0.26 -14.25
N SER A 43 2.15 0.54 -15.30
CA SER A 43 2.24 1.99 -15.17
C SER A 43 0.93 2.59 -14.67
N LEU A 44 -0.21 2.16 -15.23
CA LEU A 44 -1.55 2.61 -14.84
C LEU A 44 -1.90 2.21 -13.39
N LEU A 45 -1.47 1.02 -12.95
CA LEU A 45 -1.79 0.48 -11.63
C LEU A 45 -0.86 0.96 -10.52
N LYS A 46 0.35 1.44 -10.84
CA LYS A 46 1.38 1.77 -9.86
C LYS A 46 0.91 2.80 -8.82
N ALA A 47 0.44 3.97 -9.27
CA ALA A 47 0.01 5.03 -8.37
C ALA A 47 -1.16 4.61 -7.44
N PRO A 48 -2.28 4.08 -7.95
CA PRO A 48 -3.40 3.69 -7.10
C PRO A 48 -3.05 2.54 -6.13
N LEU A 49 -2.22 1.57 -6.56
CA LEU A 49 -1.82 0.47 -5.67
C LEU A 49 -0.81 0.92 -4.60
N LEU A 50 0.13 1.81 -4.90
CA LEU A 50 1.04 2.37 -3.88
C LEU A 50 0.27 3.20 -2.84
N ARG A 51 -0.67 4.03 -3.28
CA ARG A 51 -1.56 4.80 -2.39
C ARG A 51 -2.41 3.88 -1.50
N SER A 52 -2.99 2.84 -2.09
CA SER A 52 -3.77 1.83 -1.35
C SER A 52 -2.92 1.06 -0.34
N CYS A 53 -1.69 0.69 -0.71
CA CYS A 53 -0.76 0.01 0.18
C CYS A 53 -0.34 0.91 1.36
N ALA A 54 0.00 2.18 1.10
CA ALA A 54 0.34 3.14 2.14
C ALA A 54 -0.81 3.32 3.14
N TRP A 55 -2.04 3.45 2.64
CA TRP A 55 -3.24 3.49 3.49
C TRP A 55 -3.39 2.21 4.33
N TYR A 56 -3.30 1.05 3.71
CA TYR A 56 -3.42 -0.25 4.40
C TYR A 56 -2.38 -0.43 5.50
N LEU A 57 -1.14 0.03 5.30
CA LEU A 57 -0.08 -0.13 6.29
C LEU A 57 -0.12 0.96 7.37
N TYR A 58 -0.40 2.21 6.99
CA TYR A 58 -0.26 3.38 7.86
C TYR A 58 -1.55 3.81 8.53
N ARG A 59 -2.72 3.61 7.90
CA ARG A 59 -4.01 4.11 8.39
C ARG A 59 -4.94 2.99 8.88
N GLU A 60 -4.99 1.84 8.20
CA GLU A 60 -5.80 0.71 8.68
C GLU A 60 -5.27 0.14 10.01
N LYS A 61 -6.18 -0.18 10.94
CA LYS A 61 -5.86 -0.61 12.30
C LYS A 61 -6.68 -1.81 12.75
N ARG A 62 -6.10 -2.64 13.62
CA ARG A 62 -6.77 -3.68 14.39
C ARG A 62 -6.46 -3.49 15.87
N ARG A 63 -7.47 -3.15 16.68
CA ARG A 63 -7.30 -2.83 18.11
C ARG A 63 -6.21 -1.77 18.33
N ASN A 64 -6.26 -0.69 17.56
CA ASN A 64 -5.30 0.44 17.54
C ASN A 64 -3.87 0.14 17.04
N TYR A 65 -3.55 -1.10 16.68
CA TYR A 65 -2.27 -1.47 16.07
C TYR A 65 -2.38 -1.57 14.55
N ALA A 66 -1.25 -1.49 13.83
CA ALA A 66 -1.22 -1.71 12.38
C ALA A 66 -1.93 -3.02 12.01
N LEU A 67 -2.83 -2.96 11.02
CA LEU A 67 -3.64 -4.12 10.61
C LEU A 67 -2.78 -5.27 10.08
N ASN A 68 -1.71 -4.94 9.34
CA ASN A 68 -0.79 -5.93 8.79
C ASN A 68 0.14 -6.52 9.86
N ASN A 69 0.22 -7.84 9.95
CA ASN A 69 1.02 -8.53 10.98
C ASN A 69 2.52 -8.26 10.86
N VAL A 70 3.07 -8.18 9.64
CA VAL A 70 4.50 -7.92 9.40
C VAL A 70 4.84 -6.48 9.76
N ALA A 71 3.99 -5.52 9.38
CA ALA A 71 4.12 -4.14 9.81
C ALA A 71 4.09 -4.03 11.35
N ASN A 72 3.10 -4.67 11.98
CA ASN A 72 2.97 -4.68 13.44
C ASN A 72 4.22 -5.28 14.11
N PHE A 73 4.79 -6.36 13.59
CA PHE A 73 6.02 -6.96 14.11
C PHE A 73 7.20 -5.97 14.07
N HIS A 74 7.47 -5.35 12.92
CA HIS A 74 8.58 -4.42 12.79
C HIS A 74 8.39 -3.14 13.63
N LEU A 75 7.17 -2.60 13.66
CA LEU A 75 6.85 -1.40 14.43
C LEU A 75 6.93 -1.64 15.94
N ARG A 76 6.53 -2.82 16.43
CA ARG A 76 6.75 -3.22 17.84
C ARG A 76 8.23 -3.27 18.20
N ASN A 77 9.07 -3.63 17.25
CA ASN A 77 10.52 -3.65 17.43
C ASN A 77 11.15 -2.28 17.15
N GLY A 78 10.38 -1.21 16.98
CA GLY A 78 10.90 0.16 16.85
C GLY A 78 11.40 0.56 15.47
N ALA A 79 11.08 -0.22 14.43
CA ALA A 79 11.41 0.16 13.07
C ALA A 79 10.60 1.37 12.59
N ILE A 80 11.15 2.10 11.63
CA ILE A 80 10.46 3.11 10.84
C ILE A 80 9.95 2.46 9.56
N MET A 81 8.68 2.70 9.20
CA MET A 81 8.15 2.34 7.88
C MET A 81 8.78 3.24 6.82
N TRP A 82 9.83 2.75 6.17
CA TRP A 82 10.79 3.62 5.49
C TRP A 82 10.47 3.83 4.01
N ARG A 83 10.19 2.78 3.24
CA ARG A 83 9.83 2.92 1.81
C ARG A 83 8.94 1.78 1.35
N ILE A 84 7.98 2.11 0.51
CA ILE A 84 7.16 1.16 -0.23
C ILE A 84 7.79 0.99 -1.61
N ASN A 85 8.06 -0.25 -2.00
CA ASN A 85 8.75 -0.61 -3.24
C ASN A 85 7.76 -1.24 -4.21
N TRP A 86 7.55 -0.58 -5.35
CA TRP A 86 6.71 -1.09 -6.43
C TRP A 86 7.37 -2.27 -7.13
N LEU A 87 6.61 -3.37 -7.32
CA LEU A 87 7.05 -4.60 -7.98
C LEU A 87 8.46 -5.09 -7.56
N ALA A 88 8.74 -5.04 -6.25
CA ALA A 88 9.97 -5.57 -5.69
C ALA A 88 9.98 -7.11 -5.66
N ASP A 89 8.81 -7.75 -5.68
CA ASP A 89 8.65 -9.20 -5.85
C ASP A 89 7.60 -9.51 -6.94
N PRO A 90 7.99 -9.53 -8.23
CA PRO A 90 7.06 -9.80 -9.33
C PRO A 90 6.76 -11.30 -9.52
N THR A 91 7.25 -12.17 -8.64
CA THR A 91 6.97 -13.62 -8.72
C THR A 91 5.48 -13.89 -8.57
N PRO A 92 4.95 -15.04 -9.03
CA PRO A 92 3.55 -15.38 -8.83
C PRO A 92 3.10 -15.28 -7.37
N ARG A 93 3.96 -15.69 -6.44
CA ARG A 93 3.72 -15.59 -5.00
C ARG A 93 3.70 -14.14 -4.51
N GLY A 94 4.64 -13.30 -4.95
CA GLY A 94 4.67 -11.89 -4.58
C GLY A 94 3.47 -11.11 -5.10
N ALA A 95 3.08 -11.38 -6.35
CA ALA A 95 1.89 -10.81 -6.98
C ALA A 95 0.60 -11.20 -6.24
N ASP A 96 0.44 -12.48 -5.88
CA ASP A 96 -0.72 -12.99 -5.14
C ASP A 96 -0.81 -12.41 -3.71
N ASN A 97 0.33 -12.30 -3.01
CA ASN A 97 0.35 -11.81 -1.63
C ASN A 97 0.09 -10.30 -1.50
N SER A 98 0.67 -9.49 -2.39
CA SER A 98 0.74 -8.03 -2.20
C SER A 98 0.85 -7.23 -3.49
N CYS A 99 0.43 -7.78 -4.63
CA CYS A 99 0.63 -7.17 -5.95
C CYS A 99 2.12 -6.87 -6.24
N GLY A 100 3.02 -7.69 -5.68
CA GLY A 100 4.47 -7.54 -5.79
C GLY A 100 5.05 -6.35 -5.03
N ILE A 101 4.25 -5.67 -4.21
CA ILE A 101 4.71 -4.56 -3.38
C ILE A 101 5.42 -5.11 -2.14
N MET A 102 6.62 -4.61 -1.88
CA MET A 102 7.37 -4.87 -0.64
C MET A 102 7.64 -3.59 0.13
N VAL A 103 7.94 -3.70 1.42
CA VAL A 103 8.20 -2.55 2.29
C VAL A 103 9.55 -2.71 2.96
N ASN A 104 10.34 -1.65 2.98
CA ASN A 104 11.52 -1.58 3.82
C ASN A 104 11.14 -0.99 5.19
N TYR A 105 11.39 -1.76 6.24
CA TYR A 105 11.36 -1.29 7.63
C TYR A 105 12.79 -1.03 8.07
N ARG A 106 13.12 0.23 8.39
CA ARG A 106 14.48 0.64 8.73
C ARG A 106 14.62 0.81 10.24
N TYR A 107 15.68 0.23 10.80
CA TYR A 107 16.04 0.39 12.19
C TYR A 107 17.12 1.46 12.31
N TYR A 108 16.86 2.44 13.15
CA TYR A 108 17.85 3.39 13.65
C TYR A 108 18.10 3.00 15.10
N LEU A 109 19.30 2.52 15.41
CA LEU A 109 19.58 1.88 16.70
C LEU A 109 19.31 2.85 17.86
N GLU A 110 19.68 4.10 17.67
CA GLU A 110 19.51 5.19 18.63
C GLU A 110 18.04 5.62 18.85
N GLN A 111 17.10 5.21 17.99
CA GLN A 111 15.67 5.56 18.09
C GLN A 111 14.77 4.34 18.34
N THR A 112 15.33 3.14 18.33
CA THR A 112 14.56 1.89 18.32
C THR A 112 13.67 1.75 19.56
N GLU A 113 14.22 2.03 20.75
CA GLU A 113 13.46 1.94 22.00
C GLU A 113 12.33 2.97 22.06
N ASP A 114 12.61 4.23 21.73
CA ASP A 114 11.60 5.29 21.73
C ASP A 114 10.50 5.06 20.69
N ASN A 115 10.85 4.55 19.51
CA ASN A 115 9.88 4.21 18.48
C ASN A 115 8.99 3.04 18.91
N SER A 116 9.58 2.00 19.52
CA SER A 116 8.85 0.85 20.06
C SER A 116 7.85 1.29 21.14
N ARG A 117 8.32 2.08 22.11
CA ARG A 117 7.52 2.63 23.19
C ARG A 117 6.35 3.45 22.65
N ASN A 118 6.62 4.38 21.73
CA ASN A 118 5.59 5.21 21.10
C ASN A 118 4.55 4.39 20.31
N TYR A 119 4.95 3.32 19.64
CA TYR A 119 4.01 2.46 18.92
C TYR A 119 3.11 1.65 19.87
N ILE A 120 3.68 1.13 20.96
CA ILE A 120 2.98 0.30 21.93
C ILE A 120 2.04 1.13 22.82
N GLU A 121 2.54 2.22 23.39
CA GLU A 121 1.84 3.01 24.40
C GLU A 121 0.95 4.08 23.78
N ASN A 122 1.41 4.73 22.71
CA ASN A 122 0.75 5.91 22.12
C ASN A 122 0.14 5.63 20.75
N ASN A 123 0.27 4.40 20.22
CA ASN A 123 -0.19 3.99 18.88
C ASN A 123 0.38 4.85 17.73
N ILE A 124 1.55 5.46 17.94
CA ILE A 124 2.22 6.31 16.94
C ILE A 124 3.09 5.45 16.02
N ILE A 125 2.83 5.53 14.71
CA ILE A 125 3.67 4.89 13.68
C ILE A 125 4.68 5.92 13.16
N ARG A 126 5.97 5.62 13.30
CA ARG A 126 7.03 6.34 12.59
C ARG A 126 7.13 5.84 11.16
N ALA A 127 7.06 6.75 10.21
CA ALA A 127 7.15 6.47 8.78
C ALA A 127 7.90 7.60 8.07
N SER A 128 8.46 7.33 6.89
CA SER A 128 9.06 8.38 6.06
C SER A 128 7.98 9.30 5.46
N GLU A 129 8.38 10.51 5.07
CA GLU A 129 7.49 11.47 4.40
C GLU A 129 6.85 10.89 3.15
N SER A 130 7.59 10.08 2.38
CA SER A 130 7.06 9.43 1.16
C SER A 130 5.89 8.49 1.46
N VAL A 131 5.94 7.75 2.57
CA VAL A 131 4.87 6.84 2.99
C VAL A 131 3.68 7.63 3.51
N ILE A 132 3.94 8.67 4.33
CA ILE A 132 2.89 9.53 4.87
C ILE A 132 2.18 10.28 3.74
N GLY A 133 2.91 10.80 2.76
CA GLY A 133 2.37 11.47 1.58
C GLY A 133 1.40 10.57 0.82
N LEU A 134 1.82 9.35 0.47
CA LEU A 134 0.94 8.38 -0.20
C LEU A 134 -0.30 8.03 0.65
N ALA A 135 -0.16 7.90 1.96
CA ALA A 135 -1.30 7.62 2.84
C ALA A 135 -2.27 8.81 2.92
N ASN A 136 -1.76 10.05 2.90
CA ASN A 136 -2.57 11.26 2.87
C ASN A 136 -3.28 11.41 1.53
N ASP A 137 -2.62 11.12 0.40
CA ASP A 137 -3.27 11.11 -0.91
C ASP A 137 -4.45 10.14 -0.95
N ALA A 138 -4.31 8.97 -0.30
CA ALA A 138 -5.40 8.00 -0.15
C ALA A 138 -6.55 8.57 0.68
N GLU A 139 -6.22 9.28 1.76
CA GLU A 139 -7.19 9.92 2.64
C GLU A 139 -7.99 11.00 1.91
N THR A 140 -7.31 11.91 1.21
CA THR A 140 -7.93 12.96 0.41
C THR A 140 -8.89 12.37 -0.63
N LEU A 141 -8.47 11.35 -1.37
CA LEU A 141 -9.31 10.70 -2.38
C LEU A 141 -10.60 10.11 -1.77
N LYS A 142 -10.52 9.61 -0.53
CA LYS A 142 -11.67 9.08 0.20
C LYS A 142 -12.60 10.16 0.75
N MET A 143 -12.07 11.36 1.04
CA MET A 143 -12.81 12.48 1.62
C MET A 143 -13.45 13.43 0.59
N CYS A 144 -12.95 13.45 -0.66
CA CYS A 144 -13.57 14.23 -1.74
C CYS A 144 -14.94 13.64 -2.16
N ASN A 145 -15.97 14.11 -1.44
CA ASN A 145 -17.40 13.98 -1.74
C ASN A 145 -17.80 14.98 -2.82
#